data_AF-A0A506TZJ4-F1
#
_entry.id   AF-A0A506TZJ4-F1
#
_cell.length_a   1.000
_cell.length_b   1.000
_cell.length_c   1.000
_cell.angle_alpha   90.00
_cell.angle_beta   90.00
_cell.angle_gamma   90.00
#
_symmetry.space_group_name_H-M   'P 1'
#
loop_
_entity.id
_entity.type
_entity.pdbx_description
1 polymer ?
#
loop_
_entity_poly.entity_id
_entity_poly.type
_entity_poly.pdbx_seq_one_letter_code
_entity_poly.pdbx_strand_id
1 'polypeptide(L)' 'MTSPRFMNDTQLKEHFGLSDRALTRLRATHLFPRKDGLIGKTDSRAVHFFFDRRIGLDSDSSRDNFVAVNDGKENFDGI' A
#
# COMPACT_ATOMS: atom_id res chain seq x y z
N MET A 1 -7.05 -5.15 21.36
CA MET A 1 -8.15 -4.47 20.63
C MET A 1 -8.21 -5.07 19.23
N THR A 2 -9.31 -5.71 18.85
CA THR A 2 -9.46 -6.34 17.53
C THR A 2 -9.69 -5.25 16.48
N SER A 3 -8.77 -5.10 15.52
CA SER A 3 -8.95 -4.16 14.41
C SER A 3 -10.17 -4.53 13.56
N PRO A 4 -10.98 -3.56 13.13
CA PRO A 4 -12.13 -3.83 12.26
C PRO A 4 -11.69 -4.45 10.93
N ARG A 5 -12.43 -5.46 10.46
CA ARG A 5 -12.13 -6.19 9.22
C ARG A 5 -12.27 -5.31 7.97
N PHE A 6 -13.20 -4.35 7.98
CA PHE A 6 -13.43 -3.43 6.87
C PHE A 6 -13.20 -2.00 7.32
N MET A 7 -12.27 -1.31 6.67
CA MET A 7 -11.83 0.05 7.01
C MET A 7 -12.07 1.02 5.86
N ASN A 8 -12.54 2.22 6.19
CA ASN A 8 -12.56 3.33 5.23
C ASN A 8 -11.15 3.91 5.03
N ASP A 9 -11.00 4.84 4.10
CA ASP A 9 -9.71 5.44 3.75
C ASP A 9 -9.02 6.13 4.94
N THR A 10 -9.77 6.80 5.81
CA THR A 10 -9.23 7.43 7.03
C THR A 10 -8.71 6.40 8.02
N GLN A 11 -9.52 5.37 8.29
CA GLN A 11 -9.15 4.27 9.18
C GLN A 11 -7.95 3.49 8.66
N LEU A 12 -7.87 3.28 7.35
CA LEU A 12 -6.71 2.66 6.70
C LEU A 12 -5.43 3.48 6.89
N LYS A 13 -5.53 4.80 6.72
CA LYS A 13 -4.40 5.71 6.95
C LYS A 13 -3.92 5.66 8.39
N GLU A 14 -4.83 5.79 9.35
CA GLU A 14 -4.48 5.77 10.76
C GLU A 14 -3.96 4.41 11.20
N HIS A 15 -4.57 3.32 10.73
CA HIS A 15 -4.21 1.97 11.18
C HIS A 15 -2.85 1.51 10.65
N PHE A 16 -2.51 1.85 9.39
CA PHE A 16 -1.25 1.45 8.75
C PHE A 16 -0.21 2.58 8.72
N GLY A 17 -0.49 3.72 9.35
CA GLY A 17 0.41 4.88 9.37
C GLY A 17 0.67 5.49 7.98
N LEU A 18 -0.32 5.45 7.08
CA LEU A 18 -0.17 5.93 5.70
C LEU A 18 -0.52 7.41 5.57
N SER A 19 0.27 8.15 4.79
CA SER A 19 -0.11 9.49 4.32
C SER A 19 -1.13 9.41 3.19
N ASP A 20 -1.82 10.51 2.92
CA ASP A 20 -2.82 10.59 1.84
C ASP A 20 -2.19 10.32 0.45
N ARG A 21 -0.98 10.84 0.23
CA ARG A 21 -0.18 10.58 -0.98
C ARG A 21 0.22 9.10 -1.08
N ALA A 22 0.59 8.47 0.03
CA ALA A 22 0.95 7.05 0.04
C ALA A 22 -0.25 6.17 -0.29
N LEU A 23 -1.41 6.43 0.31
CA LEU A 23 -2.65 5.71 0.00
C LEU A 23 -3.05 5.88 -1.47
N THR A 24 -2.93 7.09 -2.02
CA THR A 24 -3.22 7.36 -3.44
C THR A 24 -2.29 6.56 -4.36
N ARG A 25 -0.97 6.56 -4.08
CA ARG A 25 0.00 5.75 -4.85
C ARG A 25 -0.30 4.25 -4.77
N LEU A 26 -0.63 3.75 -3.57
CA LEU A 26 -1.00 2.35 -3.37
C LEU A 26 -2.25 1.99 -4.18
N ARG A 27 -3.29 2.82 -4.15
CA ARG A 27 -4.51 2.62 -4.94
C ARG A 27 -4.27 2.64 -6.46
N ALA A 28 -3.25 3.34 -6.92
CA ALA A 28 -2.85 3.33 -8.33
C ALA A 28 -2.15 2.02 -8.73
N THR A 29 -1.65 1.23 -7.78
CA THR A 29 -1.10 -0.10 -8.08
C THR A 29 -2.22 -1.12 -8.24
N HIS A 30 -2.19 -1.90 -9.33
CA HIS A 30 -3.18 -2.95 -9.60
C HIS A 30 -3.21 -4.06 -8.53
N LEU A 31 -2.17 -4.15 -7.71
CA LEU A 31 -2.00 -5.19 -6.69
C LEU A 31 -2.56 -4.79 -5.33
N PHE A 32 -2.89 -3.51 -5.11
CA PHE A 32 -3.44 -3.07 -3.84
C PHE A 32 -4.91 -3.49 -3.71
N PRO A 33 -5.35 -3.93 -2.52
CA PRO A 33 -6.74 -4.34 -2.31
C PRO A 33 -7.74 -3.25 -2.71
N ARG A 34 -8.70 -3.64 -3.56
CA ARG A 34 -9.70 -2.71 -4.07
C ARG A 34 -10.69 -2.33 -2.97
N LYS A 35 -11.13 -1.07 -3.01
CA LYS A 35 -12.24 -0.60 -2.18
C LYS A 35 -13.54 -1.22 -2.68
N ASP A 36 -14.31 -1.79 -1.77
CA ASP A 36 -15.66 -2.24 -2.06
C ASP A 36 -16.55 -1.03 -2.35
N GLY A 37 -17.24 -1.07 -3.49
CA GLY A 37 -18.07 0.05 -3.97
C GLY A 37 -19.42 0.19 -3.27
N LEU A 38 -19.92 -0.88 -2.63
CA LEU A 38 -21.20 -0.87 -1.92
C LEU A 38 -21.06 -0.30 -0.52
N ILE A 39 -19.96 -0.65 0.17
CA ILE A 39 -19.73 -0.22 1.57
C ILE A 39 -18.67 0.87 1.71
N GLY A 40 -17.97 1.23 0.64
CA GLY A 40 -16.93 2.27 0.66
C GLY A 40 -15.75 1.93 1.59
N LYS A 41 -15.48 0.63 1.79
CA LYS A 41 -14.45 0.13 2.71
C LYS A 41 -13.55 -0.88 2.01
N THR A 42 -12.36 -1.07 2.57
CA THR A 42 -11.36 -2.02 2.09
C THR A 42 -11.13 -3.06 3.19
N ASP A 43 -10.89 -4.32 2.80
CA ASP A 43 -10.57 -5.39 3.75
C ASP A 43 -9.18 -5.16 4.35
N SER A 44 -9.11 -4.93 5.66
CA SER A 44 -7.86 -4.63 6.36
C SER A 44 -6.92 -5.83 6.41
N ARG A 45 -7.45 -7.07 6.41
CA ARG A 45 -6.61 -8.27 6.32
C ARG A 45 -5.93 -8.38 4.97
N ALA A 46 -6.63 -8.13 3.87
CA ALA A 46 -6.03 -8.12 2.55
C ALA A 46 -4.92 -7.07 2.44
N VAL A 47 -5.10 -5.90 3.06
CA VAL A 47 -4.07 -4.85 3.10
C VAL A 47 -2.87 -5.28 3.96
N HIS A 48 -3.12 -5.93 5.10
CA HIS A 48 -2.06 -6.51 5.92
C HIS A 48 -1.26 -7.57 5.15
N PHE A 49 -1.92 -8.50 4.45
CA PHE A 49 -1.25 -9.48 3.59
C PHE A 49 -0.47 -8.83 2.44
N PHE A 50 -0.97 -7.74 1.87
CA PHE A 50 -0.25 -7.00 0.85
C PHE A 50 1.06 -6.42 1.39
N PHE A 51 1.05 -5.84 2.60
CA PHE A 51 2.27 -5.34 3.24
C PHE A 51 3.19 -6.46 3.71
N ASP A 52 2.65 -7.52 4.32
CA ASP A 52 3.40 -8.71 4.74
C ASP A 52 4.15 -9.35 3.56
N ARG A 53 3.46 -9.51 2.41
CA ARG A 53 4.09 -10.00 1.17
C ARG A 53 5.17 -9.06 0.64
N ARG A 54 5.04 -7.74 0.81
CA ARG A 54 6.07 -6.76 0.38
C ARG A 54 7.26 -6.70 1.34
N ILE A 55 7.04 -6.97 2.62
CA ILE A 55 8.11 -7.03 3.64
C ILE A 55 8.83 -8.39 3.58
N GLY A 56 8.13 -9.46 3.18
CA GLY A 56 8.70 -10.79 2.94
C GLY A 56 9.55 -10.93 1.67
N LEU A 57 9.82 -9.85 0.93
CA LEU A 57 10.65 -9.84 -0.27
C LEU A 57 12.17 -9.72 -0.01
N ASP A 58 12.66 -10.17 1.15
CA ASP A 58 14.10 -10.46 1.33
C ASP A 58 14.35 -11.90 1.82
N SER A 59 13.34 -12.78 1.79
CA SER A 59 13.54 -14.19 2.12
C SER A 59 13.11 -15.07 0.96
N ASP A 60 14.06 -15.22 0.05
CA ASP A 60 14.22 -16.32 -0.89
C ASP A 60 13.41 -16.26 -2.21
N SER A 61 14.14 -15.82 -3.23
CA SER A 61 14.15 -16.34 -4.61
C SER A 61 12.92 -16.19 -5.53
N SER A 62 13.21 -15.59 -6.69
CA SER A 62 12.47 -15.56 -7.96
C SER A 62 11.51 -14.39 -8.24
N ARG A 63 12.02 -13.52 -9.14
CA ARG A 63 11.33 -13.06 -10.36
C ARG A 63 9.92 -12.48 -10.16
N ASP A 64 9.81 -11.16 -10.12
CA ASP A 64 9.35 -10.37 -11.27
C ASP A 64 9.17 -8.90 -10.84
N ASN A 65 10.08 -8.05 -11.31
CA ASN A 65 9.77 -6.69 -11.75
C ASN A 65 9.03 -5.72 -10.79
N PHE A 66 9.34 -5.73 -9.49
CA PHE A 66 8.91 -4.62 -8.63
C PHE A 66 9.91 -3.47 -8.75
N VAL A 67 9.63 -2.56 -9.68
CA VAL A 67 10.14 -1.20 -9.66
C VAL A 67 9.86 -0.64 -8.27
N ALA A 68 10.89 -0.64 -7.44
CA ALA A 68 11.01 0.29 -6.34
C ALA A 68 10.90 1.66 -6.98
N VAL A 69 9.71 2.27 -6.91
CA VAL A 69 9.56 3.71 -7.11
C VAL A 69 10.37 4.31 -5.98
N ASN A 70 11.64 4.53 -6.30
CA ASN A 70 12.59 5.22 -5.48
C ASN A 70 11.95 6.54 -5.08
N ASP A 71 11.79 6.63 -3.79
CA ASP A 71 11.71 7.84 -3.01
C ASP A 71 12.47 9.00 -3.66
N GLY A 72 11.73 10.07 -3.96
CA GLY A 72 12.13 11.43 -3.60
C GLY A 72 13.55 11.92 -3.89
N LYS A 73 14.12 11.69 -5.08
CA LYS A 73 15.26 12.50 -5.54
C LYS A 73 14.93 13.27 -6.82
N GLU A 74 14.15 14.31 -6.61
CA GLU A 74 14.22 15.58 -7.33
C GLU A 74 15.70 15.97 -7.57
N ASN A 75 16.18 15.75 -8.80
CA ASN A 75 17.40 16.37 -9.31
C ASN A 75 16.93 17.51 -10.23
N PHE A 76 16.70 18.66 -9.62
CA PHE A 76 16.66 19.92 -10.35
C PHE A 76 18.10 20.31 -10.68
N ASP A 77 18.30 20.58 -11.97
CA ASP A 77 19.31 21.47 -12.56
C ASP A 77 20.79 21.04 -12.63
N GLY A 78 21.38 21.27 -13.80
CA GLY A 78 22.78 21.72 -13.86
C GLY A 78 23.64 21.20 -15.01
N ILE A 79 23.55 21.90 -16.16
CA ILE A 79 24.54 22.05 -17.26
C ILE A 79 24.55 20.98 -18.36
#